data_AF-A0A8J3BLE5-F1
#
_entry.id   AF-A0A8J3BLE5-F1
#
_cell.length_a   1.000
_cell.length_b   1.000
_cell.length_c   1.000
_cell.angle_alpha   90.00
_cell.angle_beta   90.00
_cell.angle_gamma   90.00
#
_symmetry.space_group_name_H-M   'P 1'
#
loop_
_entity.id
_entity.type
_entity.pdbx_description
1 polymer ?
#
loop_
_entity_poly.entity_id
_entity_poly.type
_entity_poly.pdbx_seq_one_letter_code
_entity_poly.pdbx_strand_id
1 'polypeptide(L)'
;MPDPIGGTGGGNQPSDGPYVLPEYAAPNHDPGIAIYTADMGKNRSTEVNSEWVTRSSQYTKVSSEIIRNGYNAMQKISFEGINKESDYFEFVLALYGKLVNPVPVPGAFLQNLSGVSFKAVSYDVSITLTLEAYSINGDLIKSEDFEVTTKEMKSFIMSINDQNLHHLVFKIEGKNQDLSTFKKGAIGIDDIYLENGNTQPFQPPVDDVQLLEWLKKSSINYFLWNYKDLGDGRGVVLESADETSRVSLSGMGYAYAIYILAEDAHLMDSQQVRDRIFAMLKWQQSQNWFDGSGGIYGFPLHYYNANGTGLFQNNAAAISTIDWAICAAGLRAVRQRYASEDDMLQLCNELLDRPQWEKVIYNDANDSYKYGRISKGMNAANGQKNGQVWGDAFSEETELVYLEALASGEANNLDLNRIVREKKNGYYVSWFGAGFTYNWMQLWTGPVEPYKTNSTSAFTMDATASQSRFGKPLMGLTACGTLSNLENNGFVNWDNYISNQGSFVSGANQSEVIQESPAPYGATLALPFVPSKALEALRAYVALGYFHPLLGLPDNIRINNLPQNLNTPVPNWNPYDINIGSMALAIDQYQQHIISQFYRSDPDINNSLQSLIQSF
;
A
#
# COMPACT_ATOMS: atom_id res chain seq x y z
N MET A 1 9.00 12.36 -38.23
CA MET A 1 9.70 13.60 -38.61
C MET A 1 8.74 14.45 -39.41
N PRO A 2 8.39 15.64 -38.89
CA PRO A 2 9.13 16.86 -39.20
C PRO A 2 9.67 17.59 -37.95
N ASP A 3 10.57 18.54 -38.19
CA ASP A 3 11.45 19.26 -37.26
C ASP A 3 10.78 19.97 -36.07
N PRO A 4 11.46 20.08 -34.91
CA PRO A 4 11.02 20.96 -33.83
C PRO A 4 11.41 22.42 -34.12
N ILE A 5 10.39 23.27 -34.19
CA ILE A 5 10.52 24.72 -34.20
C ILE A 5 11.03 25.16 -32.82
N GLY A 6 12.13 25.92 -32.82
CA GLY A 6 12.77 26.46 -31.62
C GLY A 6 11.82 27.28 -30.75
N GLY A 7 11.75 26.88 -29.48
CA GLY A 7 11.25 27.70 -28.38
C GLY A 7 12.42 28.41 -27.72
N THR A 8 12.44 29.73 -27.85
CA THR A 8 13.38 30.66 -27.25
C THR A 8 13.42 30.53 -25.73
N GLY A 9 14.64 30.49 -25.18
CA GLY A 9 14.88 30.50 -23.74
C GLY A 9 14.24 31.70 -23.03
N GLY A 10 13.34 31.39 -22.09
CA GLY A 10 12.95 32.30 -21.03
C GLY A 10 14.03 32.28 -19.96
N GLY A 11 15.06 33.12 -20.13
CA GLY A 11 16.00 33.42 -19.07
C GLY A 11 15.30 34.20 -17.97
N ASN A 12 14.91 33.52 -16.89
CA ASN A 12 14.63 34.18 -15.62
C ASN A 12 15.95 34.78 -15.13
N GLN A 13 16.08 36.11 -15.20
CA GLN A 13 17.09 36.82 -14.43
C GLN A 13 16.86 36.55 -12.94
N PRO A 14 17.91 36.41 -12.12
CA PRO A 14 17.75 36.29 -10.67
C PRO A 14 17.27 37.64 -10.15
N SER A 15 16.04 37.68 -9.62
CA SER A 15 15.58 38.81 -8.81
C SER A 15 16.33 38.76 -7.47
N ASP A 16 16.77 39.91 -6.96
CA ASP A 16 17.36 40.07 -5.62
C ASP A 16 16.32 39.85 -4.48
N GLY A 17 15.32 39.00 -4.70
CA GLY A 17 14.24 38.66 -3.76
C GLY A 17 14.42 37.26 -3.14
N PRO A 18 13.61 36.92 -2.12
CA PRO A 18 13.63 35.58 -1.52
C PRO A 18 13.26 34.52 -2.56
N TYR A 19 13.88 33.33 -2.46
CA TYR A 19 13.61 32.22 -3.36
C TYR A 19 12.10 31.89 -3.43
N VAL A 20 11.60 31.74 -4.65
CA VAL A 20 10.23 31.33 -4.95
C VAL A 20 10.28 29.95 -5.57
N LEU A 21 9.52 29.00 -5.00
CA LEU A 21 9.44 27.64 -5.51
C LEU A 21 8.91 27.67 -6.97
N PRO A 22 9.64 27.14 -7.96
CA PRO A 22 9.21 27.20 -9.35
C PRO A 22 7.99 26.31 -9.57
N GLU A 23 7.11 26.74 -10.48
CA GLU A 23 5.95 25.96 -10.87
C GLU A 23 6.38 24.83 -11.82
N TYR A 24 6.05 23.59 -11.48
CA TYR A 24 6.23 22.45 -12.38
C TYR A 24 4.90 22.00 -12.98
N ALA A 25 4.92 21.66 -14.27
CA ALA A 25 3.76 21.16 -15.01
C ALA A 25 3.52 19.65 -14.83
N ALA A 26 4.49 18.93 -14.26
CA ALA A 26 4.45 17.51 -13.93
C ALA A 26 5.48 17.21 -12.82
N PRO A 27 5.39 16.06 -12.11
CA PRO A 27 6.43 15.64 -11.16
C PRO A 27 7.78 15.53 -11.86
N ASN A 28 8.85 15.89 -11.15
CA ASN A 28 10.22 15.78 -11.64
C ASN A 28 10.96 14.69 -10.85
N HIS A 29 11.92 14.03 -11.50
CA HIS A 29 12.70 12.96 -10.89
C HIS A 29 14.18 13.19 -11.11
N ASP A 30 14.98 12.89 -10.09
CA ASP A 30 16.44 12.90 -10.18
C ASP A 30 17.00 11.46 -10.27
N PRO A 31 18.26 11.28 -10.72
CA PRO A 31 18.92 9.97 -10.68
C PRO A 31 19.05 9.42 -9.26
N GLY A 32 18.69 8.15 -9.06
CA GLY A 32 18.83 7.44 -7.79
C GLY A 32 17.53 6.78 -7.33
N ILE A 33 17.44 6.50 -6.03
CA ILE A 33 16.24 5.99 -5.35
C ILE A 33 15.74 7.10 -4.42
N ALA A 34 14.55 7.63 -4.71
CA ALA A 34 13.94 8.67 -3.88
C ALA A 34 13.61 8.13 -2.48
N ILE A 35 14.02 8.86 -1.45
CA ILE A 35 13.67 8.59 -0.05
C ILE A 35 12.70 9.66 0.46
N TYR A 36 12.77 10.87 -0.09
CA TYR A 36 11.88 11.98 0.24
C TYR A 36 11.74 12.96 -0.93
N THR A 37 10.51 13.23 -1.41
CA THR A 37 10.21 14.23 -2.47
C THR A 37 9.12 15.24 -2.09
N ALA A 38 8.63 15.20 -0.85
CA ALA A 38 7.52 16.02 -0.34
C ALA A 38 6.19 15.96 -1.14
N ASP A 39 6.10 15.15 -2.21
CA ASP A 39 4.95 15.03 -3.09
C ASP A 39 3.72 14.59 -2.31
N MET A 40 3.88 13.54 -1.49
CA MET A 40 2.82 13.03 -0.63
C MET A 40 2.42 14.03 0.45
N GLY A 41 3.41 14.82 0.92
CA GLY A 41 3.23 15.81 1.98
C GLY A 41 2.61 15.26 3.25
N LYS A 42 2.89 14.00 3.62
CA LYS A 42 2.42 13.40 4.89
C LYS A 42 3.33 13.85 6.03
N ASN A 43 2.72 14.32 7.11
CA ASN A 43 3.48 14.75 8.28
C ASN A 43 4.19 13.54 8.93
N ARG A 44 5.48 13.69 9.24
CA ARG A 44 6.38 12.67 9.83
C ARG A 44 6.53 11.35 9.06
N SER A 45 6.15 11.32 7.79
CA SER A 45 6.32 10.16 6.91
C SER A 45 6.84 10.58 5.55
N THR A 46 7.67 9.75 4.94
CA THR A 46 8.08 9.91 3.54
C THR A 46 7.24 9.06 2.58
N GLU A 47 7.51 9.17 1.28
CA GLU A 47 6.92 8.36 0.20
C GLU A 47 7.25 6.87 0.35
N VAL A 48 8.32 6.51 1.08
CA VAL A 48 8.68 5.13 1.41
C VAL A 48 8.16 4.69 2.79
N ASN A 49 7.26 5.49 3.39
CA ASN A 49 6.70 5.31 4.73
C ASN A 49 7.72 5.31 5.88
N SER A 50 8.88 5.90 5.63
CA SER A 50 9.91 6.08 6.64
C SER A 50 9.62 7.28 7.53
N GLU A 51 9.99 7.18 8.80
CA GLU A 51 9.83 8.26 9.75
C GLU A 51 10.81 9.40 9.48
N TRP A 52 10.32 10.63 9.57
CA TRP A 52 11.16 11.79 9.78
C TRP A 52 10.70 12.57 11.01
N VAL A 53 11.66 13.20 11.69
CA VAL A 53 11.40 14.07 12.85
C VAL A 53 12.27 15.30 12.81
N THR A 54 11.85 16.34 13.50
CA THR A 54 12.70 17.49 13.83
C THR A 54 13.16 17.41 15.28
N ARG A 55 14.42 17.76 15.53
CA ARG A 55 14.98 17.89 16.89
C ARG A 55 15.65 19.26 17.01
N SER A 56 15.73 19.78 18.22
CA SER A 56 16.37 21.06 18.45
C SER A 56 16.88 21.20 19.87
N SER A 57 17.79 22.14 20.06
CA SER A 57 18.19 22.56 21.41
C SER A 57 17.03 23.21 22.16
N GLN A 58 17.09 23.22 23.49
CA GLN A 58 15.99 23.69 24.37
C GLN A 58 15.45 25.09 24.03
N TYR A 59 16.30 25.98 23.50
CA TYR A 59 15.93 27.37 23.21
C TYR A 59 15.71 27.65 21.72
N THR A 60 15.89 26.64 20.86
CA THR A 60 15.66 26.74 19.42
C THR A 60 14.24 26.30 19.10
N LYS A 61 13.41 27.21 18.62
CA LYS A 61 12.07 26.92 18.13
C LYS A 61 12.13 26.47 16.68
N VAL A 62 11.34 25.47 16.33
CA VAL A 62 11.27 24.90 14.98
C VAL A 62 9.82 24.76 14.54
N SER A 63 9.54 25.10 13.29
CA SER A 63 8.26 24.84 12.64
C SER A 63 8.51 24.32 11.23
N SER A 64 7.63 23.44 10.74
CA SER A 64 7.71 22.87 9.40
C SER A 64 6.42 23.12 8.64
N GLU A 65 6.55 23.37 7.33
CA GLU A 65 5.45 23.49 6.39
C GLU A 65 5.82 22.84 5.05
N ILE A 66 4.82 22.41 4.28
CA ILE A 66 4.98 22.03 2.87
C ILE A 66 4.54 23.22 2.01
N ILE A 67 5.47 23.70 1.17
CA ILE A 67 5.17 24.71 0.14
C ILE A 67 4.94 23.97 -1.17
N ARG A 68 3.87 24.34 -1.90
CA ARG A 68 3.55 23.77 -3.22
C ARG A 68 3.41 24.85 -4.27
N ASN A 69 3.89 24.56 -5.48
CA ASN A 69 3.62 25.35 -6.68
C ASN A 69 3.47 24.43 -7.90
N GLY A 70 2.22 24.18 -8.30
CA GLY A 70 1.91 23.16 -9.30
C GLY A 70 2.27 21.77 -8.78
N TYR A 71 3.05 21.01 -9.56
CA TYR A 71 3.54 19.69 -9.16
C TYR A 71 4.82 19.72 -8.34
N ASN A 72 5.36 20.92 -8.08
CA ASN A 72 6.55 21.07 -7.24
C ASN A 72 6.13 21.22 -5.77
N ALA A 73 6.74 20.45 -4.87
CA ALA A 73 6.48 20.49 -3.44
C ALA A 73 7.79 20.44 -2.68
N MET A 74 7.94 21.20 -1.60
CA MET A 74 9.16 21.22 -0.80
C MET A 74 8.82 21.38 0.67
N GLN A 75 9.60 20.73 1.55
CA GLN A 75 9.53 20.99 2.98
C GLN A 75 10.36 22.20 3.35
N LYS A 76 9.70 23.22 3.89
CA LYS A 76 10.37 24.36 4.51
C LYS A 76 10.34 24.22 6.02
N ILE A 77 11.52 24.30 6.63
CA ILE A 77 11.70 24.20 8.07
C ILE A 77 12.30 25.50 8.58
N SER A 78 11.51 26.24 9.34
CA SER A 78 11.90 27.50 9.95
C SER A 78 12.42 27.28 11.36
N PHE A 79 13.45 28.02 11.73
CA PHE A 79 14.05 27.98 13.04
C PHE A 79 14.29 29.39 13.60
N GLU A 80 14.21 29.52 14.92
CA GLU A 80 14.51 30.75 15.64
C GLU A 80 15.23 30.42 16.95
N GLY A 81 16.19 31.26 17.34
CA GLY A 81 16.82 31.17 18.65
C GLY A 81 18.14 30.40 18.68
N ILE A 82 18.87 30.32 17.55
CA ILE A 82 20.26 29.85 17.52
C ILE A 82 21.15 31.02 17.98
N ASN A 83 21.48 31.06 19.27
CA ASN A 83 22.15 32.19 19.90
C ASN A 83 23.57 31.88 20.37
N LYS A 84 23.87 30.60 20.59
CA LYS A 84 25.14 30.08 21.08
C LYS A 84 25.64 28.98 20.17
N GLU A 85 26.93 28.67 20.26
CA GLU A 85 27.57 27.60 19.50
C GLU A 85 26.91 26.23 19.72
N SER A 86 26.35 26.01 20.92
CA SER A 86 25.65 24.78 21.31
C SER A 86 24.23 24.65 20.78
N ASP A 87 23.63 25.73 20.27
CA ASP A 87 22.24 25.71 19.83
C ASP A 87 22.16 25.08 18.44
N TYR A 88 21.15 24.24 18.20
CA TYR A 88 21.01 23.51 16.95
C TYR A 88 19.55 23.21 16.59
N PHE A 89 19.38 22.89 15.31
CA PHE A 89 18.21 22.22 14.75
C PHE A 89 18.66 21.05 13.87
N GLU A 90 17.91 19.95 13.89
CA GLU A 90 18.11 18.74 13.09
C GLU A 90 16.80 18.35 12.40
N PHE A 91 16.89 18.04 11.11
CA PHE A 91 15.91 17.23 10.39
C PHE A 91 16.47 15.82 10.23
N VAL A 92 15.85 14.85 10.90
CA VAL A 92 16.30 13.46 10.93
C VAL A 92 15.35 12.61 10.11
N LEU A 93 15.90 11.84 9.17
CA LEU A 93 15.16 11.02 8.22
C LEU A 93 15.67 9.58 8.24
N ALA A 94 14.79 8.62 8.54
CA ALA A 94 15.08 7.20 8.32
C ALA A 94 15.03 6.87 6.82
N LEU A 95 15.96 6.03 6.34
CA LEU A 95 15.88 5.51 4.98
C LEU A 95 14.75 4.49 4.82
N TYR A 96 14.51 3.68 5.86
CA TYR A 96 13.43 2.71 5.92
C TYR A 96 12.90 2.56 7.35
N GLY A 97 11.57 2.51 7.53
CA GLY A 97 10.95 2.25 8.83
C GLY A 97 11.04 3.43 9.82
N LYS A 98 11.13 3.13 11.12
CA LYS A 98 11.12 4.13 12.19
C LYS A 98 12.53 4.45 12.69
N LEU A 99 12.71 5.64 13.27
CA LEU A 99 13.94 6.06 13.96
C LEU A 99 14.03 5.46 15.36
N VAL A 100 12.88 5.16 15.98
CA VAL A 100 12.79 4.43 17.26
C VAL A 100 12.51 2.96 16.97
N ASN A 101 13.26 2.05 17.60
CA ASN A 101 13.27 0.62 17.28
C ASN A 101 13.58 0.37 15.80
N PRO A 102 14.78 0.80 15.35
CA PRO A 102 15.12 0.79 13.95
C PRO A 102 15.15 -0.62 13.37
N VAL A 103 14.84 -0.74 12.08
CA VAL A 103 14.87 -2.00 11.33
C VAL A 103 15.91 -1.88 10.21
N PRO A 104 16.53 -2.99 9.78
CA PRO A 104 17.46 -2.95 8.66
C PRO A 104 16.84 -2.34 7.41
N VAL A 105 17.58 -1.45 6.75
CA VAL A 105 17.21 -0.93 5.43
C VAL A 105 17.25 -2.09 4.43
N PRO A 106 16.20 -2.34 3.63
CA PRO A 106 16.22 -3.42 2.66
C PRO A 106 17.38 -3.23 1.67
N GLY A 107 18.13 -4.29 1.41
CA GLY A 107 19.35 -4.22 0.57
C GLY A 107 19.11 -3.63 -0.82
N ALA A 108 17.87 -3.69 -1.35
CA ALA A 108 17.49 -3.04 -2.60
C ALA A 108 17.67 -1.51 -2.61
N PHE A 109 17.58 -0.84 -1.45
CA PHE A 109 17.84 0.60 -1.33
C PHE A 109 19.33 0.93 -1.40
N LEU A 110 20.19 0.05 -0.87
CA LEU A 110 21.63 0.28 -0.75
C LEU A 110 22.43 -0.38 -1.87
N GLN A 111 21.75 -1.06 -2.80
CA GLN A 111 22.37 -1.72 -3.94
C GLN A 111 23.09 -0.68 -4.82
N ASN A 112 24.40 -0.86 -4.96
CA ASN A 112 25.30 0.05 -5.69
C ASN A 112 25.32 1.48 -5.13
N LEU A 113 25.03 1.67 -3.84
CA LEU A 113 25.09 2.97 -3.18
C LEU A 113 26.42 3.68 -3.46
N SER A 114 26.34 4.89 -4.01
CA SER A 114 27.50 5.75 -4.32
C SER A 114 27.46 7.12 -3.62
N GLY A 115 26.29 7.52 -3.12
CA GLY A 115 26.10 8.83 -2.53
C GLY A 115 24.68 9.03 -1.99
N VAL A 116 24.51 10.16 -1.31
CA VAL A 116 23.22 10.75 -0.98
C VAL A 116 23.17 12.10 -1.67
N SER A 117 22.18 12.32 -2.53
CA SER A 117 21.92 13.62 -3.14
C SER A 117 20.68 14.25 -2.53
N PHE A 118 20.67 15.58 -2.47
CA PHE A 118 19.52 16.36 -1.98
C PHE A 118 19.49 17.74 -2.61
N LYS A 119 18.31 18.35 -2.65
CA LYS A 119 18.15 19.77 -3.00
C LYS A 119 17.91 20.60 -1.76
N ALA A 120 18.58 21.75 -1.68
CA ALA A 120 18.35 22.68 -0.59
C ALA A 120 18.47 24.14 -1.01
N VAL A 121 17.73 24.99 -0.31
CA VAL A 121 17.78 26.45 -0.38
C VAL A 121 17.64 27.03 1.02
N SER A 122 18.30 28.16 1.29
CA SER A 122 18.10 28.87 2.55
C SER A 122 17.16 30.06 2.38
N TYR A 123 16.49 30.45 3.45
CA TYR A 123 15.69 31.66 3.53
C TYR A 123 16.30 32.62 4.55
N ASP A 124 16.20 33.92 4.25
CA ASP A 124 16.71 35.05 5.03
C ASP A 124 18.24 35.18 5.09
N VAL A 125 18.95 34.11 5.42
CA VAL A 125 20.41 34.09 5.63
C VAL A 125 21.03 32.82 5.04
N SER A 126 22.25 32.89 4.50
CA SER A 126 22.97 31.67 4.10
C SER A 126 23.29 30.81 5.33
N ILE A 127 23.35 29.49 5.13
CA ILE A 127 23.61 28.52 6.19
C ILE A 127 24.68 27.53 5.78
N THR A 128 25.52 27.15 6.74
CA THR A 128 26.31 25.91 6.64
C THR A 128 25.45 24.75 7.14
N LEU A 129 25.07 23.84 6.25
CA LEU A 129 24.29 22.64 6.56
C LEU A 129 25.23 21.44 6.69
N THR A 130 25.26 20.81 7.85
CA THR A 130 25.99 19.56 8.05
C THR A 130 25.06 18.38 7.75
N LEU A 131 25.41 17.53 6.79
CA LEU A 131 24.74 16.25 6.56
C LEU A 131 25.55 15.15 7.25
N GLU A 132 24.92 14.44 8.17
CA GLU A 132 25.48 13.28 8.85
C GLU A 132 24.73 12.01 8.44
N ALA A 133 25.48 10.96 8.13
CA ALA A 133 24.98 9.62 7.82
C ALA A 133 25.28 8.68 8.98
N TYR A 134 24.29 7.91 9.41
CA TYR A 134 24.38 7.06 10.59
C TYR A 134 24.05 5.60 10.29
N SER A 135 24.71 4.71 11.02
CA SER A 135 24.39 3.28 11.07
C SER A 135 23.08 3.03 11.81
N ILE A 136 22.56 1.80 11.70
CA ILE A 136 21.40 1.36 12.47
C ILE A 136 21.64 1.40 14.00
N ASN A 137 22.89 1.28 14.43
CA ASN A 137 23.28 1.36 15.84
C ASN A 137 23.49 2.79 16.34
N GLY A 138 23.35 3.79 15.47
CA GLY A 138 23.60 5.19 15.78
C GLY A 138 25.07 5.61 15.68
N ASP A 139 25.92 4.79 15.05
CA ASP A 139 27.31 5.17 14.79
C ASP A 139 27.37 6.15 13.62
N LEU A 140 28.12 7.24 13.76
CA LEU A 140 28.37 8.17 12.67
C LEU A 140 29.26 7.49 11.61
N ILE A 141 28.73 7.36 10.39
CA ILE A 141 29.43 6.82 9.23
C ILE A 141 30.21 7.92 8.52
N LYS A 142 29.54 9.03 8.22
CA LYS A 142 30.11 10.16 7.50
C LYS A 142 29.42 11.47 7.90
N SER A 143 30.18 12.57 7.87
CA SER A 143 29.69 13.93 8.04
C SER A 143 30.30 14.83 6.97
N GLU A 144 29.51 15.71 6.37
CA GLU A 144 29.96 16.66 5.35
C GLU A 144 29.19 17.98 5.44
N ASP A 145 29.88 19.11 5.30
CA ASP A 145 29.29 20.45 5.38
C ASP A 145 29.03 21.03 3.99
N PHE A 146 27.86 21.66 3.83
CA PHE A 146 27.39 22.25 2.59
C PHE A 146 26.98 23.71 2.80
N GLU A 147 27.45 24.61 1.93
CA GLU A 147 27.04 26.00 1.93
C GLU A 147 25.73 26.18 1.15
N VAL A 148 24.64 26.42 1.87
CA VAL A 148 23.30 26.63 1.29
C VAL A 148 22.97 28.12 1.30
N THR A 149 22.72 28.67 0.12
CA THR A 149 22.52 30.11 -0.08
C THR A 149 21.06 30.48 -0.26
N THR A 150 20.75 31.78 -0.19
CA THR A 150 19.38 32.30 -0.35
C THR A 150 18.92 32.55 -1.79
N LYS A 151 19.84 32.42 -2.75
CA LYS A 151 19.61 32.85 -4.15
C LYS A 151 18.81 31.84 -4.96
N GLU A 152 19.16 30.57 -4.83
CA GLU A 152 18.61 29.49 -5.64
C GLU A 152 18.67 28.17 -4.88
N MET A 153 17.74 27.28 -5.20
CA MET A 153 17.81 25.88 -4.79
C MET A 153 18.91 25.18 -5.58
N LYS A 154 19.81 24.51 -4.86
CA LYS A 154 20.94 23.77 -5.44
C LYS A 154 20.87 22.30 -5.06
N SER A 155 21.40 21.46 -5.94
CA SER A 155 21.68 20.05 -5.67
C SER A 155 23.03 19.91 -4.98
N PHE A 156 23.07 19.07 -3.95
CA PHE A 156 24.26 18.71 -3.18
C PHE A 156 24.40 17.19 -3.18
N ILE A 157 25.64 16.70 -3.04
CA ILE A 157 25.95 15.28 -3.03
C ILE A 157 26.98 15.01 -1.94
N MET A 158 26.68 14.08 -1.05
CA MET A 158 27.65 13.46 -0.14
C MET A 158 27.98 12.06 -0.64
N SER A 159 29.19 11.84 -1.13
CA SER A 159 29.61 10.49 -1.57
C SER A 159 29.70 9.52 -0.37
N ILE A 160 29.01 8.39 -0.46
CA ILE A 160 28.98 7.35 0.58
C ILE A 160 28.61 6.02 -0.07
N ASN A 161 29.19 4.92 0.39
CA ASN A 161 28.94 3.57 -0.14
C ASN A 161 28.75 2.52 0.97
N ASP A 162 28.48 2.98 2.21
CA ASP A 162 28.34 2.12 3.37
C ASP A 162 26.99 1.39 3.37
N GLN A 163 27.06 0.06 3.42
CA GLN A 163 25.88 -0.81 3.41
C GLN A 163 25.16 -0.89 4.77
N ASN A 164 25.69 -0.24 5.82
CA ASN A 164 25.03 -0.11 7.12
C ASN A 164 24.26 1.21 7.26
N LEU A 165 24.23 2.04 6.20
CA LEU A 165 23.50 3.31 6.21
C LEU A 165 22.03 3.10 6.57
N HIS A 166 21.57 3.79 7.61
CA HIS A 166 20.21 3.66 8.13
C HIS A 166 19.42 4.96 8.10
N HIS A 167 20.04 6.07 8.52
CA HIS A 167 19.36 7.35 8.61
C HIS A 167 20.30 8.51 8.35
N LEU A 168 19.69 9.64 7.99
CA LEU A 168 20.36 10.89 7.65
C LEU A 168 19.93 11.97 8.65
N VAL A 169 20.87 12.83 9.03
CA VAL A 169 20.63 14.00 9.87
C VAL A 169 21.12 15.24 9.13
N PHE A 170 20.18 16.12 8.79
CA PHE A 170 20.43 17.43 8.23
C PHE A 170 20.47 18.44 9.37
N LYS A 171 21.66 18.93 9.70
CA LYS A 171 21.94 19.63 10.94
C LYS A 171 22.42 21.06 10.70
N ILE A 172 21.85 21.99 11.45
CA ILE A 172 22.29 23.38 11.51
C ILE A 172 22.71 23.66 12.96
N GLU A 173 24.02 23.81 13.19
CA GLU A 173 24.60 24.08 14.51
C GLU A 173 25.16 25.49 14.58
N GLY A 174 24.92 26.20 15.68
CA GLY A 174 25.40 27.57 15.88
C GLY A 174 26.92 27.71 15.76
N LYS A 175 27.70 26.70 16.13
CA LYS A 175 29.17 26.70 16.01
C LYS A 175 29.66 26.80 14.55
N ASN A 176 28.82 26.40 13.59
CA ASN A 176 29.11 26.43 12.16
C ASN A 176 28.54 27.69 11.48
N GLN A 177 28.03 28.66 12.24
CA GLN A 177 27.35 29.84 11.68
C GLN A 177 27.99 31.13 12.19
N ASP A 178 27.81 32.22 11.44
CA ASP A 178 28.08 33.56 11.95
C ASP A 178 26.98 33.99 12.92
N LEU A 179 27.14 33.70 14.20
CA LEU A 179 26.18 34.04 15.25
C LEU A 179 25.95 35.55 15.44
N SER A 180 26.69 36.43 14.78
CA SER A 180 26.40 37.87 14.79
C SER A 180 25.19 38.22 13.92
N THR A 181 24.96 37.44 12.86
CA THR A 181 23.89 37.64 11.87
C THR A 181 22.87 36.50 11.86
N PHE A 182 23.29 35.31 12.26
CA PHE A 182 22.49 34.09 12.28
C PHE A 182 21.72 33.94 13.60
N LYS A 183 20.42 34.26 13.59
CA LYS A 183 19.51 34.14 14.75
C LYS A 183 18.22 33.39 14.46
N LYS A 184 17.74 33.52 13.23
CA LYS A 184 16.55 32.88 12.68
C LYS A 184 16.75 32.71 11.18
N GLY A 185 16.00 31.80 10.59
CA GLY A 185 15.99 31.56 9.16
C GLY A 185 15.08 30.38 8.84
N ALA A 186 15.17 29.90 7.60
CA ALA A 186 14.57 28.63 7.24
C ALA A 186 15.42 27.91 6.20
N ILE A 187 15.30 26.59 6.16
CA ILE A 187 15.83 25.77 5.07
C ILE A 187 14.66 25.17 4.31
N GLY A 188 14.70 25.23 2.99
CA GLY A 188 13.91 24.40 2.11
C GLY A 188 14.71 23.16 1.74
N ILE A 189 14.15 21.97 1.97
CA ILE A 189 14.75 20.68 1.62
C ILE A 189 13.77 19.92 0.72
N ASP A 190 14.30 19.32 -0.33
CA ASP A 190 13.56 18.46 -1.26
C ASP A 190 14.47 17.43 -1.93
N ASP A 191 13.87 16.48 -2.65
CA ASP A 191 14.53 15.53 -3.54
C ASP A 191 15.74 14.84 -2.89
N ILE A 192 15.52 14.12 -1.77
CA ILE A 192 16.55 13.32 -1.11
C ILE A 192 16.59 11.93 -1.78
N TYR A 193 17.70 11.61 -2.46
CA TYR A 193 17.89 10.36 -3.19
C TYR A 193 19.13 9.61 -2.69
N LEU A 194 19.06 8.28 -2.73
CA LEU A 194 20.23 7.42 -2.69
C LEU A 194 20.78 7.26 -4.10
N GLU A 195 21.99 7.72 -4.34
CA GLU A 195 22.66 7.50 -5.62
C GLU A 195 23.08 6.05 -5.73
N ASN A 196 22.77 5.42 -6.87
CA ASN A 196 23.01 3.99 -7.12
C ASN A 196 23.81 3.75 -8.41
N GLY A 197 24.67 4.71 -8.78
CA GLY A 197 25.46 4.70 -10.01
C GLY A 197 24.68 5.02 -11.30
N ASN A 198 23.36 5.17 -11.23
CA ASN A 198 22.57 5.63 -12.38
C ASN A 198 22.79 7.13 -12.62
N THR A 199 22.98 7.50 -13.89
CA THR A 199 23.16 8.90 -14.31
C THR A 199 21.89 9.54 -14.85
N GLN A 200 20.81 8.77 -14.97
CA GLN A 200 19.51 9.21 -15.44
C GLN A 200 18.44 8.84 -14.40
N PRO A 201 17.37 9.65 -14.27
CA PRO A 201 16.22 9.28 -13.44
C PRO A 201 15.64 7.94 -13.89
N PHE A 202 15.14 7.16 -12.93
CA PHE A 202 14.41 5.94 -13.26
C PHE A 202 13.22 6.26 -14.16
N GLN A 203 13.01 5.44 -15.19
CA GLN A 203 11.83 5.50 -16.04
C GLN A 203 11.15 4.13 -16.00
N PRO A 204 9.84 4.06 -15.72
CA PRO A 204 9.11 2.80 -15.77
C PRO A 204 9.25 2.14 -17.15
N PRO A 205 9.30 0.79 -17.21
CA PRO A 205 9.47 0.10 -18.48
C PRO A 205 8.35 0.42 -19.47
N VAL A 206 8.72 0.64 -20.73
CA VAL A 206 7.77 0.91 -21.82
C VAL A 206 7.21 -0.38 -22.40
N ASP A 207 7.86 -1.52 -22.22
CA ASP A 207 7.31 -2.81 -22.63
C ASP A 207 6.27 -3.31 -21.61
N ASP A 208 5.14 -3.87 -22.08
CA ASP A 208 4.05 -4.29 -21.19
C ASP A 208 4.48 -5.43 -20.25
N VAL A 209 5.31 -6.36 -20.72
CA VAL A 209 5.78 -7.48 -19.88
C VAL A 209 6.69 -6.95 -18.79
N GLN A 210 7.66 -6.12 -19.14
CA GLN A 210 8.58 -5.52 -18.17
C GLN A 210 7.87 -4.56 -17.20
N LEU A 211 6.84 -3.84 -17.66
CA LEU A 211 6.01 -2.99 -16.81
C LEU A 211 5.33 -3.84 -15.73
N LEU A 212 4.69 -4.94 -16.12
CA LEU A 212 4.02 -5.84 -15.19
C LEU A 212 5.01 -6.56 -14.27
N GLU A 213 6.20 -6.95 -14.75
CA GLU A 213 7.25 -7.53 -13.91
C GLU A 213 7.74 -6.55 -12.85
N TRP A 214 7.95 -5.28 -13.21
CA TRP A 214 8.32 -4.23 -12.26
C TRP A 214 7.23 -4.06 -11.20
N LEU A 215 5.96 -3.95 -11.59
CA LEU A 215 4.84 -3.83 -10.65
C LEU A 215 4.66 -5.07 -9.75
N LYS A 216 4.83 -6.29 -10.29
CA LYS A 216 4.80 -7.54 -9.52
C LYS A 216 5.93 -7.57 -8.49
N LYS A 217 7.15 -7.23 -8.90
CA LYS A 217 8.32 -7.13 -8.01
C LYS A 217 8.12 -6.10 -6.90
N SER A 218 7.61 -4.91 -7.23
CA SER A 218 7.30 -3.87 -6.25
C SER A 218 6.23 -4.32 -5.25
N SER A 219 5.22 -5.05 -5.71
CA SER A 219 4.20 -5.63 -4.85
C SER A 219 4.76 -6.73 -3.93
N ILE A 220 5.66 -7.58 -4.44
CA ILE A 220 6.34 -8.59 -3.61
C ILE A 220 7.23 -7.92 -2.55
N ASN A 221 7.99 -6.88 -2.92
CA ASN A 221 8.85 -6.13 -2.00
C ASN A 221 8.11 -5.66 -0.75
N TYR A 222 6.87 -5.17 -0.90
CA TYR A 222 6.03 -4.78 0.23
C TYR A 222 5.93 -5.90 1.29
N PHE A 223 5.61 -7.14 0.89
CA PHE A 223 5.51 -8.29 1.80
C PHE A 223 6.86 -8.78 2.30
N LEU A 224 7.93 -8.62 1.51
CA LEU A 224 9.27 -9.00 1.95
C LEU A 224 9.75 -8.10 3.09
N TRP A 225 9.45 -6.80 3.02
CA TRP A 225 9.96 -5.78 3.94
C TRP A 225 9.06 -5.56 5.15
N ASN A 226 7.75 -5.80 5.01
CA ASN A 226 6.80 -5.77 6.12
C ASN A 226 6.76 -7.08 6.95
N TYR A 227 7.55 -8.08 6.58
CA TYR A 227 7.75 -9.27 7.40
C TYR A 227 8.47 -8.94 8.71
N LYS A 228 8.00 -9.53 9.81
CA LYS A 228 8.65 -9.49 11.13
C LYS A 228 8.86 -10.91 11.62
N ASP A 229 10.13 -11.25 11.84
CA ASP A 229 10.52 -12.41 12.64
C ASP A 229 10.33 -12.06 14.12
N LEU A 230 9.56 -12.86 14.83
CA LEU A 230 9.22 -12.65 16.23
C LEU A 230 10.03 -13.55 17.16
N GLY A 231 10.94 -14.36 16.62
CA GLY A 231 11.63 -15.41 17.35
C GLY A 231 10.75 -16.64 17.59
N ASP A 232 11.35 -17.68 18.19
CA ASP A 232 10.70 -18.97 18.48
C ASP A 232 10.04 -19.65 17.26
N GLY A 233 10.56 -19.35 16.05
CA GLY A 233 9.98 -19.84 14.80
C GLY A 233 8.60 -19.28 14.51
N ARG A 234 8.30 -18.04 14.92
CA ARG A 234 7.05 -17.32 14.62
C ARG A 234 7.34 -16.07 13.81
N GLY A 235 6.45 -15.76 12.86
CA GLY A 235 6.58 -14.55 12.05
C GLY A 235 5.23 -14.04 11.56
N VAL A 236 5.19 -12.77 11.15
CA VAL A 236 3.98 -12.10 10.65
C VAL A 236 4.33 -11.11 9.53
N VAL A 237 3.33 -10.68 8.77
CA VAL A 237 3.41 -9.51 7.90
C VAL A 237 2.51 -8.41 8.45
N LEU A 238 3.02 -7.17 8.50
CA LEU A 238 2.26 -6.01 8.96
C LEU A 238 1.31 -5.48 7.87
N GLU A 239 0.19 -4.87 8.28
CA GLU A 239 -0.87 -4.42 7.36
C GLU A 239 -0.49 -3.19 6.52
N SER A 240 0.40 -2.34 7.00
CA SER A 240 0.95 -1.23 6.23
C SER A 240 2.40 -0.97 6.62
N ALA A 241 3.12 -0.26 5.75
CA ALA A 241 4.55 0.00 5.93
C ALA A 241 4.86 0.99 7.07
N ASP A 242 3.89 1.81 7.47
CA ASP A 242 4.02 2.75 8.58
C ASP A 242 3.57 2.18 9.94
N GLU A 243 3.03 0.95 9.95
CA GLU A 243 2.63 0.24 11.16
C GLU A 243 3.82 -0.33 11.93
N THR A 244 3.65 -0.42 13.25
CA THR A 244 4.69 -0.96 14.15
C THR A 244 4.38 -2.36 14.64
N SER A 245 3.10 -2.76 14.58
CA SER A 245 2.67 -4.05 15.14
C SER A 245 1.36 -4.58 14.59
N ARG A 246 0.54 -3.81 13.86
CA ARG A 246 -0.76 -4.30 13.40
C ARG A 246 -0.61 -5.32 12.27
N VAL A 247 -1.28 -6.46 12.43
CA VAL A 247 -1.36 -7.57 11.49
C VAL A 247 -2.82 -7.77 11.11
N SER A 248 -3.12 -7.83 9.81
CA SER A 248 -4.43 -8.21 9.30
C SER A 248 -4.45 -9.69 8.93
N LEU A 249 -5.59 -10.35 9.12
CA LEU A 249 -5.75 -11.75 8.78
C LEU A 249 -5.74 -12.00 7.26
N SER A 250 -6.42 -11.15 6.48
CA SER A 250 -6.41 -11.23 5.01
C SER A 250 -5.02 -10.96 4.44
N GLY A 251 -4.27 -10.02 5.03
CA GLY A 251 -2.87 -9.76 4.71
C GLY A 251 -1.98 -10.97 4.88
N MET A 252 -2.15 -11.74 5.96
CA MET A 252 -1.47 -13.03 6.15
C MET A 252 -1.85 -14.04 5.05
N GLY A 253 -3.13 -14.07 4.66
CA GLY A 253 -3.62 -14.86 3.52
C GLY A 253 -2.92 -14.55 2.21
N TYR A 254 -2.83 -13.26 1.86
CA TYR A 254 -2.07 -12.82 0.69
C TYR A 254 -0.57 -13.12 0.85
N ALA A 255 0.02 -12.89 2.02
CA ALA A 255 1.44 -13.13 2.26
C ALA A 255 1.86 -14.57 1.93
N TYR A 256 1.05 -15.57 2.27
CA TYR A 256 1.28 -16.97 1.88
C TYR A 256 1.45 -17.13 0.37
N ALA A 257 0.52 -16.58 -0.41
CA ALA A 257 0.59 -16.63 -1.87
C ALA A 257 1.78 -15.80 -2.41
N ILE A 258 2.04 -14.63 -1.83
CA ILE A 258 3.13 -13.75 -2.27
C ILE A 258 4.50 -14.39 -2.05
N TYR A 259 4.72 -15.13 -0.96
CA TYR A 259 6.00 -15.81 -0.77
C TYR A 259 6.22 -16.95 -1.77
N ILE A 260 5.17 -17.65 -2.19
CA ILE A 260 5.24 -18.61 -3.31
C ILE A 260 5.65 -17.88 -4.60
N LEU A 261 5.07 -16.71 -4.87
CA LEU A 261 5.44 -15.88 -6.03
C LEU A 261 6.86 -15.29 -5.91
N ALA A 262 7.33 -15.00 -4.71
CA ALA A 262 8.69 -14.51 -4.48
C ALA A 262 9.75 -15.57 -4.78
N GLU A 263 9.46 -16.84 -4.50
CA GLU A 263 10.28 -17.99 -4.89
C GLU A 263 10.37 -18.09 -6.42
N ASP A 264 9.22 -18.06 -7.10
CA ASP A 264 9.13 -18.16 -8.57
C ASP A 264 9.84 -17.00 -9.27
N ALA A 265 9.69 -15.78 -8.74
CA ALA A 265 10.36 -14.58 -9.25
C ALA A 265 11.85 -14.50 -8.88
N HIS A 266 12.40 -15.50 -8.17
CA HIS A 266 13.79 -15.54 -7.68
C HIS A 266 14.18 -14.32 -6.83
N LEU A 267 13.21 -13.75 -6.10
CA LEU A 267 13.43 -12.65 -5.16
C LEU A 267 13.79 -13.15 -3.75
N MET A 268 13.54 -14.43 -3.49
CA MET A 268 13.84 -15.13 -2.26
C MET A 268 14.17 -16.59 -2.57
N ASP A 269 15.12 -17.19 -1.85
CA ASP A 269 15.42 -18.61 -2.04
C ASP A 269 14.33 -19.51 -1.43
N SER A 270 14.23 -20.74 -1.94
CA SER A 270 13.21 -21.71 -1.52
C SER A 270 13.22 -22.00 -0.02
N GLN A 271 14.38 -21.99 0.64
CA GLN A 271 14.45 -22.29 2.07
C GLN A 271 13.92 -21.11 2.88
N GLN A 272 14.32 -19.89 2.55
CA GLN A 272 13.79 -18.68 3.18
C GLN A 272 12.28 -18.55 3.03
N VAL A 273 11.73 -18.88 1.85
CA VAL A 273 10.28 -18.89 1.63
C VAL A 273 9.58 -19.91 2.53
N ARG A 274 10.10 -21.15 2.58
CA ARG A 274 9.58 -22.19 3.47
C ARG A 274 9.62 -21.75 4.93
N ASP A 275 10.74 -21.21 5.39
CA ASP A 275 10.92 -20.77 6.78
C ASP A 275 9.93 -19.67 7.16
N ARG A 276 9.71 -18.68 6.28
CA ARG A 276 8.74 -17.60 6.52
C ARG A 276 7.30 -18.10 6.56
N ILE A 277 6.91 -18.94 5.60
CA ILE A 277 5.56 -19.53 5.57
C ILE A 277 5.32 -20.38 6.82
N PHE A 278 6.27 -21.24 7.17
CA PHE A 278 6.18 -22.07 8.37
C PHE A 278 6.05 -21.22 9.64
N ALA A 279 6.84 -20.16 9.75
CA ALA A 279 6.79 -19.26 10.89
C ALA A 279 5.45 -18.52 11.03
N MET A 280 4.84 -18.15 9.91
CA MET A 280 3.49 -17.56 9.88
C MET A 280 2.41 -18.56 10.29
N LEU A 281 2.48 -19.80 9.81
CA LEU A 281 1.58 -20.88 10.23
C LEU A 281 1.70 -21.14 11.74
N LYS A 282 2.91 -21.17 12.28
CA LYS A 282 3.16 -21.33 13.73
C LYS A 282 2.62 -20.15 14.54
N TRP A 283 2.76 -18.93 14.04
CA TRP A 283 2.16 -17.78 14.69
C TRP A 283 0.63 -17.90 14.75
N GLN A 284 -0.04 -18.26 13.65
CA GLN A 284 -1.50 -18.48 13.61
C GLN A 284 -1.91 -19.64 14.53
N GLN A 285 -1.16 -20.75 14.51
CA GLN A 285 -1.40 -21.91 15.37
C GLN A 285 -1.39 -21.53 16.86
N SER A 286 -0.50 -20.63 17.26
CA SER A 286 -0.35 -20.20 18.65
C SER A 286 -1.50 -19.32 19.17
N GLN A 287 -2.38 -18.83 18.29
CA GLN A 287 -3.51 -18.01 18.67
C GLN A 287 -4.70 -18.86 19.14
N ASN A 288 -5.42 -18.37 20.16
CA ASN A 288 -6.66 -18.97 20.64
C ASN A 288 -7.87 -18.37 19.93
N TRP A 289 -8.51 -19.16 19.06
CA TRP A 289 -9.64 -18.72 18.24
C TRP A 289 -11.01 -19.07 18.82
N PHE A 290 -11.11 -19.48 20.09
CA PHE A 290 -12.33 -20.10 20.60
C PHE A 290 -13.07 -19.33 21.70
N ASP A 291 -12.42 -18.43 22.44
CA ASP A 291 -12.96 -17.87 23.68
C ASP A 291 -13.04 -16.33 23.74
N GLY A 292 -12.75 -15.67 22.63
CA GLY A 292 -12.78 -14.23 22.46
C GLY A 292 -11.43 -13.52 22.54
N SER A 293 -10.35 -14.17 23.03
CA SER A 293 -9.05 -13.51 23.16
C SER A 293 -8.31 -13.35 21.83
N GLY A 294 -8.38 -14.35 20.97
CA GLY A 294 -7.81 -14.33 19.62
C GLY A 294 -8.83 -14.70 18.55
N GLY A 295 -10.10 -14.83 18.90
CA GLY A 295 -11.15 -15.29 18.00
C GLY A 295 -12.29 -15.93 18.76
N ILE A 296 -13.36 -16.34 18.08
CA ILE A 296 -14.44 -17.11 18.71
C ILE A 296 -14.97 -18.17 17.74
N TYR A 297 -15.36 -19.33 18.28
CA TYR A 297 -15.84 -20.47 17.51
C TYR A 297 -14.87 -20.94 16.42
N GLY A 298 -13.57 -20.84 16.69
CA GLY A 298 -12.51 -21.19 15.77
C GLY A 298 -12.29 -20.18 14.65
N PHE A 299 -13.07 -19.10 14.58
CA PHE A 299 -12.79 -18.00 13.66
C PHE A 299 -11.78 -17.03 14.29
N PRO A 300 -10.69 -16.69 13.59
CA PRO A 300 -9.77 -15.64 14.00
C PRO A 300 -10.38 -14.23 13.95
N LEU A 301 -9.76 -13.30 14.67
CA LEU A 301 -10.01 -11.87 14.56
C LEU A 301 -9.54 -11.33 13.22
N HIS A 302 -10.15 -10.22 12.78
CA HIS A 302 -9.65 -9.44 11.65
C HIS A 302 -8.23 -8.92 11.93
N TYR A 303 -7.99 -8.37 13.12
CA TYR A 303 -6.75 -7.71 13.47
C TYR A 303 -6.11 -8.22 14.76
N TYR A 304 -4.78 -8.26 14.74
CA TYR A 304 -3.92 -8.59 15.88
C TYR A 304 -2.77 -7.59 15.98
N ASN A 305 -2.19 -7.47 17.16
CA ASN A 305 -0.80 -7.05 17.28
C ASN A 305 0.13 -8.20 16.91
N ALA A 306 1.36 -7.89 16.47
CA ALA A 306 2.36 -8.87 16.07
C ALA A 306 2.67 -9.90 17.16
N ASN A 307 2.56 -9.53 18.44
CA ASN A 307 2.72 -10.45 19.57
C ASN A 307 1.55 -11.45 19.76
N GLY A 308 0.51 -11.40 18.92
CA GLY A 308 -0.68 -12.26 18.99
C GLY A 308 -1.85 -11.69 19.80
N THR A 309 -1.70 -10.56 20.50
CA THR A 309 -2.84 -9.99 21.23
C THR A 309 -3.89 -9.46 20.25
N GLY A 310 -5.14 -9.90 20.41
CA GLY A 310 -6.25 -9.47 19.56
C GLY A 310 -6.55 -7.98 19.65
N LEU A 311 -6.90 -7.37 18.51
CA LEU A 311 -7.35 -5.99 18.43
C LEU A 311 -8.85 -5.92 18.21
N PHE A 312 -9.48 -4.85 18.72
CA PHE A 312 -10.90 -4.53 18.51
C PHE A 312 -11.90 -5.66 18.83
N GLN A 313 -11.57 -6.56 19.78
CA GLN A 313 -12.38 -7.75 20.13
C GLN A 313 -13.86 -7.45 20.45
N ASN A 314 -14.13 -6.24 20.96
CA ASN A 314 -15.48 -5.80 21.32
C ASN A 314 -16.28 -5.21 20.14
N ASN A 315 -15.68 -5.06 18.95
CA ASN A 315 -16.37 -4.61 17.76
C ASN A 315 -17.38 -5.68 17.29
N ALA A 316 -18.54 -5.27 16.79
CA ALA A 316 -19.53 -6.18 16.22
C ALA A 316 -18.99 -7.00 15.04
N ALA A 317 -17.95 -6.51 14.34
CA ALA A 317 -17.24 -7.19 13.26
C ALA A 317 -15.78 -7.50 13.62
N ALA A 318 -15.50 -7.79 14.89
CA ALA A 318 -14.15 -8.19 15.34
C ALA A 318 -13.67 -9.45 14.61
N ILE A 319 -14.58 -10.40 14.40
CA ILE A 319 -14.43 -11.50 13.45
C ILE A 319 -14.98 -11.06 12.10
N SER A 320 -14.24 -11.33 11.03
CA SER A 320 -14.64 -11.06 9.65
C SER A 320 -14.54 -12.32 8.81
N THR A 321 -15.65 -12.76 8.24
CA THR A 321 -15.71 -14.02 7.48
C THR A 321 -15.03 -13.91 6.11
N ILE A 322 -14.94 -12.71 5.53
CA ILE A 322 -14.17 -12.48 4.30
C ILE A 322 -12.66 -12.52 4.55
N ASP A 323 -12.19 -11.94 5.66
CA ASP A 323 -10.76 -11.99 6.00
C ASP A 323 -10.31 -13.43 6.26
N TRP A 324 -11.17 -14.23 6.92
CA TRP A 324 -10.93 -15.66 7.04
C TRP A 324 -10.93 -16.36 5.67
N ALA A 325 -11.90 -16.08 4.80
CA ALA A 325 -11.95 -16.73 3.49
C ALA A 325 -10.69 -16.44 2.63
N ILE A 326 -10.18 -15.21 2.68
CA ILE A 326 -8.90 -14.85 2.04
C ILE A 326 -7.73 -15.61 2.67
N CYS A 327 -7.68 -15.69 4.00
CA CYS A 327 -6.65 -16.43 4.71
C CYS A 327 -6.70 -17.94 4.39
N ALA A 328 -7.89 -18.54 4.39
CA ALA A 328 -8.12 -19.93 4.04
C ALA A 328 -7.66 -20.23 2.61
N ALA A 329 -7.91 -19.31 1.66
CA ALA A 329 -7.43 -19.46 0.29
C ALA A 329 -5.89 -19.51 0.20
N GLY A 330 -5.20 -18.65 0.95
CA GLY A 330 -3.74 -18.69 1.12
C GLY A 330 -3.25 -20.00 1.75
N LEU A 331 -3.90 -20.46 2.83
CA LEU A 331 -3.57 -21.73 3.49
C LEU A 331 -3.74 -22.93 2.56
N ARG A 332 -4.80 -22.96 1.75
CA ARG A 332 -5.02 -24.01 0.75
C ARG A 332 -3.95 -24.00 -0.34
N ALA A 333 -3.56 -22.83 -0.83
CA ALA A 333 -2.45 -22.73 -1.79
C ALA A 333 -1.14 -23.28 -1.21
N VAL A 334 -0.82 -22.94 0.04
CA VAL A 334 0.36 -23.49 0.77
C VAL A 334 0.24 -24.99 0.94
N ARG A 335 -0.92 -25.48 1.39
CA ARG A 335 -1.20 -26.91 1.57
C ARG A 335 -0.92 -27.70 0.30
N GLN A 336 -1.33 -27.19 -0.86
CA GLN A 336 -1.13 -27.84 -2.15
C GLN A 336 0.32 -27.71 -2.64
N ARG A 337 0.95 -26.54 -2.47
CA ARG A 337 2.35 -26.29 -2.84
C ARG A 337 3.34 -27.17 -2.09
N TYR A 338 3.07 -27.46 -0.82
CA TYR A 338 3.94 -28.22 0.09
C TYR A 338 3.29 -29.52 0.55
N ALA A 339 2.46 -30.15 -0.29
CA ALA A 339 1.72 -31.37 0.05
C ALA A 339 2.62 -32.58 0.41
N SER A 340 3.91 -32.53 0.08
CA SER A 340 4.91 -33.54 0.46
C SER A 340 5.65 -33.25 1.76
N GLU A 341 5.37 -32.12 2.42
CA GLU A 341 6.00 -31.70 3.67
C GLU A 341 5.00 -31.87 4.83
N ASP A 342 5.14 -32.97 5.59
CA ASP A 342 4.16 -33.40 6.60
C ASP A 342 3.83 -32.30 7.63
N ASP A 343 4.84 -31.56 8.12
CA ASP A 343 4.62 -30.52 9.13
C ASP A 343 3.82 -29.32 8.59
N MET A 344 4.11 -28.88 7.35
CA MET A 344 3.35 -27.82 6.67
C MET A 344 1.92 -28.26 6.41
N LEU A 345 1.76 -29.48 5.87
CA LEU A 345 0.46 -30.07 5.57
C LEU A 345 -0.41 -30.19 6.82
N GLN A 346 0.16 -30.68 7.93
CA GLN A 346 -0.54 -30.83 9.20
C GLN A 346 -0.98 -29.49 9.76
N LEU A 347 -0.12 -28.46 9.73
CA LEU A 347 -0.48 -27.11 10.19
C LEU A 347 -1.61 -26.50 9.37
N CYS A 348 -1.53 -26.60 8.04
CA CYS A 348 -2.59 -26.07 7.18
C CYS A 348 -3.92 -26.77 7.45
N ASN A 349 -3.94 -28.11 7.57
CA ASN A 349 -5.16 -28.85 7.90
C ASN A 349 -5.70 -28.45 9.27
N GLU A 350 -4.86 -28.39 10.31
CA GLU A 350 -5.29 -27.96 11.64
C GLU A 350 -5.94 -26.56 11.60
N LEU A 351 -5.32 -25.59 10.92
CA LEU A 351 -5.84 -24.23 10.85
C LEU A 351 -7.15 -24.15 10.05
N LEU A 352 -7.24 -24.87 8.93
CA LEU A 352 -8.44 -24.92 8.09
C LEU A 352 -9.64 -25.60 8.79
N ASP A 353 -9.39 -26.54 9.70
CA ASP A 353 -10.41 -27.30 10.43
C ASP A 353 -10.90 -26.58 11.72
N ARG A 354 -10.31 -25.44 12.10
CA ARG A 354 -10.72 -24.71 13.32
C ARG A 354 -12.09 -24.02 13.23
N PRO A 355 -12.40 -23.22 12.19
CA PRO A 355 -13.61 -22.39 12.18
C PRO A 355 -14.89 -23.20 12.01
N GLN A 356 -15.82 -23.02 12.95
CA GLN A 356 -17.11 -23.71 12.98
C GLN A 356 -18.15 -22.97 12.13
N TRP A 357 -18.24 -23.29 10.84
CA TRP A 357 -19.05 -22.51 9.89
C TRP A 357 -20.53 -22.41 10.26
N GLU A 358 -21.10 -23.40 10.94
CA GLU A 358 -22.49 -23.37 11.40
C GLU A 358 -22.76 -22.24 12.40
N LYS A 359 -21.73 -21.72 13.08
CA LYS A 359 -21.84 -20.61 14.03
C LYS A 359 -21.99 -19.26 13.36
N VAL A 360 -21.48 -19.09 12.14
CA VAL A 360 -21.64 -17.86 11.35
C VAL A 360 -22.87 -17.88 10.45
N ILE A 361 -23.48 -19.05 10.22
CA ILE A 361 -24.73 -19.19 9.47
C ILE A 361 -25.93 -18.78 10.34
N TYR A 362 -26.84 -17.99 9.79
CA TYR A 362 -28.11 -17.66 10.44
C TYR A 362 -29.09 -18.83 10.30
N ASN A 363 -29.55 -19.38 11.42
CA ASN A 363 -30.43 -20.56 11.47
C ASN A 363 -31.79 -20.26 12.14
N ASP A 364 -32.14 -19.00 12.36
CA ASP A 364 -33.47 -18.63 12.87
C ASP A 364 -34.49 -18.68 11.73
N ALA A 365 -35.36 -19.70 11.75
CA ALA A 365 -36.39 -19.89 10.74
C ALA A 365 -37.44 -18.75 10.72
N ASN A 366 -37.52 -17.92 11.77
CA ASN A 366 -38.40 -16.76 11.82
C ASN A 366 -37.80 -15.53 11.10
N ASP A 367 -36.49 -15.49 10.89
CA ASP A 367 -35.81 -14.47 10.07
C ASP A 367 -35.62 -15.02 8.65
N SER A 368 -36.71 -15.01 7.87
CA SER A 368 -36.69 -15.55 6.50
C SER A 368 -35.68 -14.87 5.59
N TYR A 369 -35.28 -13.63 5.90
CA TYR A 369 -34.31 -12.86 5.12
C TYR A 369 -32.87 -13.34 5.36
N LYS A 370 -32.50 -13.65 6.61
CA LYS A 370 -31.13 -14.09 6.95
C LYS A 370 -30.96 -15.60 6.97
N TYR A 371 -32.02 -16.38 7.18
CA TYR A 371 -31.95 -17.83 7.28
C TYR A 371 -31.14 -18.46 6.14
N GLY A 372 -30.18 -19.32 6.48
CA GLY A 372 -29.30 -20.01 5.53
C GLY A 372 -28.18 -19.14 4.91
N ARG A 373 -27.99 -17.90 5.39
CA ARG A 373 -26.94 -16.99 4.91
C ARG A 373 -25.83 -16.82 5.94
N ILE A 374 -24.63 -16.53 5.45
CA ILE A 374 -23.43 -16.35 6.27
C ILE A 374 -23.36 -14.91 6.79
N SER A 375 -23.10 -14.74 8.08
CA SER A 375 -22.85 -13.44 8.70
C SER A 375 -21.57 -12.80 8.18
N LYS A 376 -21.58 -11.47 7.96
CA LYS A 376 -20.35 -10.75 7.56
C LYS A 376 -19.30 -10.73 8.68
N GLY A 377 -19.76 -10.70 9.93
CA GLY A 377 -18.88 -10.74 11.08
C GLY A 377 -19.58 -11.12 12.38
N MET A 378 -18.78 -11.24 13.43
CA MET A 378 -19.22 -11.50 14.79
C MET A 378 -18.42 -10.68 15.80
N ASN A 379 -19.05 -10.36 16.92
CA ASN A 379 -18.36 -9.88 18.10
C ASN A 379 -17.58 -11.05 18.74
N ALA A 380 -16.29 -10.84 19.02
CA ALA A 380 -15.45 -11.92 19.54
C ALA A 380 -15.72 -12.22 21.02
N ALA A 381 -16.13 -11.23 21.81
CA ALA A 381 -16.35 -11.40 23.24
C ALA A 381 -17.60 -12.25 23.58
N ASN A 382 -18.62 -12.25 22.72
CA ASN A 382 -19.88 -12.95 22.99
C ASN A 382 -20.41 -13.79 21.83
N GLY A 383 -19.78 -13.77 20.66
CA GLY A 383 -20.18 -14.55 19.49
C GLY A 383 -21.43 -14.03 18.79
N GLN A 384 -21.89 -12.82 19.14
CA GLN A 384 -23.06 -12.22 18.52
C GLN A 384 -22.73 -11.84 17.07
N LYS A 385 -23.51 -12.37 16.13
CA LYS A 385 -23.47 -12.00 14.72
C LYS A 385 -23.79 -10.52 14.53
N ASN A 386 -23.09 -9.83 13.65
CA ASN A 386 -23.18 -8.38 13.46
C ASN A 386 -24.49 -7.87 12.83
N GLY A 387 -25.46 -8.75 12.57
CA GLY A 387 -26.73 -8.42 11.95
C GLY A 387 -26.70 -8.34 10.42
N GLN A 388 -25.52 -8.30 9.79
CA GLN A 388 -25.34 -8.23 8.33
C GLN A 388 -25.03 -9.61 7.75
N VAL A 389 -25.40 -9.82 6.49
CA VAL A 389 -25.23 -11.09 5.78
C VAL A 389 -24.58 -10.89 4.42
N TRP A 390 -23.87 -11.91 3.94
CA TRP A 390 -23.36 -11.97 2.58
C TRP A 390 -24.48 -12.31 1.58
N GLY A 391 -24.34 -11.85 0.32
CA GLY A 391 -25.30 -12.07 -0.76
C GLY A 391 -26.42 -11.03 -0.92
N ASP A 392 -26.33 -9.85 -0.29
CA ASP A 392 -27.34 -8.78 -0.45
C ASP A 392 -27.30 -8.11 -1.83
N ALA A 393 -26.16 -8.25 -2.50
CA ALA A 393 -25.94 -7.99 -3.91
C ALA A 393 -24.81 -8.90 -4.38
N PHE A 394 -24.52 -8.88 -5.67
CA PHE A 394 -23.33 -9.53 -6.20
C PHE A 394 -22.08 -8.94 -5.53
N SER A 395 -21.04 -9.74 -5.29
CA SER A 395 -19.69 -9.28 -4.96
C SER A 395 -18.87 -10.53 -4.79
N GLU A 396 -17.76 -10.67 -5.50
CA GLU A 396 -16.91 -11.85 -5.37
C GLU A 396 -16.36 -12.08 -3.95
N GLU A 397 -16.49 -11.12 -3.03
CA GLU A 397 -16.36 -11.37 -1.60
C GLU A 397 -17.36 -12.42 -1.09
N THR A 398 -18.64 -12.26 -1.44
CA THR A 398 -19.71 -13.22 -1.13
C THR A 398 -19.35 -14.57 -1.70
N GLU A 399 -19.00 -14.63 -2.98
CA GLU A 399 -18.65 -15.89 -3.62
C GLU A 399 -17.43 -16.57 -2.98
N LEU A 400 -16.38 -15.83 -2.63
CA LEU A 400 -15.22 -16.39 -1.94
C LEU A 400 -15.58 -16.94 -0.54
N VAL A 401 -16.40 -16.21 0.23
CA VAL A 401 -16.86 -16.67 1.55
C VAL A 401 -17.69 -17.93 1.44
N TYR A 402 -18.63 -17.98 0.50
CA TYR A 402 -19.45 -19.17 0.28
C TYR A 402 -18.62 -20.34 -0.26
N LEU A 403 -17.63 -20.08 -1.12
CA LEU A 403 -16.72 -21.08 -1.64
C LEU A 403 -15.94 -21.76 -0.51
N GLU A 404 -15.31 -20.98 0.36
CA GLU A 404 -14.55 -21.51 1.50
C GLU A 404 -15.45 -22.21 2.53
N ALA A 405 -16.66 -21.70 2.76
CA ALA A 405 -17.63 -22.35 3.63
C ALA A 405 -18.04 -23.73 3.10
N LEU A 406 -18.36 -23.86 1.81
CA LEU A 406 -18.70 -25.13 1.19
C LEU A 406 -17.51 -26.09 1.20
N ALA A 407 -16.32 -25.60 0.84
CA ALA A 407 -15.10 -26.40 0.75
C ALA A 407 -14.55 -26.84 2.12
N SER A 408 -15.07 -26.31 3.23
CA SER A 408 -14.80 -26.85 4.56
C SER A 408 -15.53 -28.18 4.83
N GLY A 409 -16.62 -28.46 4.11
CA GLY A 409 -17.52 -29.58 4.39
C GLY A 409 -18.43 -29.37 5.61
N GLU A 410 -18.33 -28.24 6.32
CA GLU A 410 -19.13 -27.93 7.51
C GLU A 410 -20.45 -27.19 7.18
N ALA A 411 -20.55 -26.57 6.01
CA ALA A 411 -21.70 -25.77 5.60
C ALA A 411 -22.59 -26.49 4.57
N ASN A 412 -23.48 -27.38 5.04
CA ASN A 412 -24.30 -28.24 4.17
C ASN A 412 -25.65 -27.64 3.71
N ASN A 413 -26.02 -26.46 4.21
CA ASN A 413 -27.36 -25.86 4.03
C ASN A 413 -27.34 -24.44 3.45
N LEU A 414 -26.25 -24.05 2.79
CA LEU A 414 -26.16 -22.72 2.17
C LEU A 414 -27.11 -22.62 0.97
N ASP A 415 -28.03 -21.65 1.02
CA ASP A 415 -28.93 -21.37 -0.08
C ASP A 415 -28.26 -20.40 -1.07
N LEU A 416 -27.57 -20.96 -2.07
CA LEU A 416 -26.84 -20.20 -3.08
C LEU A 416 -27.76 -19.34 -3.96
N ASN A 417 -29.05 -19.68 -4.05
CA ASN A 417 -30.03 -18.90 -4.82
C ASN A 417 -30.40 -17.57 -4.15
N ARG A 418 -29.97 -17.35 -2.89
CA ARG A 418 -30.21 -16.10 -2.16
C ARG A 418 -29.14 -15.05 -2.40
N ILE A 419 -28.10 -15.34 -3.18
CA ILE A 419 -27.16 -14.32 -3.64
C ILE A 419 -27.90 -13.45 -4.65
N VAL A 420 -28.21 -12.22 -4.25
CA VAL A 420 -28.97 -11.27 -5.08
C VAL A 420 -28.10 -10.80 -6.23
N ARG A 421 -28.60 -10.95 -7.46
CA ARG A 421 -27.89 -10.56 -8.69
C ARG A 421 -28.75 -9.61 -9.51
N GLU A 422 -28.60 -8.31 -9.27
CA GLU A 422 -29.30 -7.26 -10.02
C GLU A 422 -28.47 -6.82 -11.22
N LYS A 423 -28.99 -6.96 -12.45
CA LYS A 423 -28.31 -6.46 -13.65
C LYS A 423 -28.56 -4.96 -13.84
N LYS A 424 -27.49 -4.17 -13.90
CA LYS A 424 -27.52 -2.78 -14.39
C LYS A 424 -26.42 -2.62 -15.43
N ASN A 425 -26.70 -1.88 -16.50
CA ASN A 425 -25.74 -1.62 -17.58
C ASN A 425 -25.06 -2.89 -18.14
N GLY A 426 -25.80 -4.01 -18.18
CA GLY A 426 -25.33 -5.28 -18.76
C GLY A 426 -24.56 -6.21 -17.83
N TYR A 427 -24.35 -5.86 -16.55
CA TYR A 427 -23.65 -6.70 -15.57
C TYR A 427 -24.34 -6.69 -14.20
N TYR A 428 -24.08 -7.69 -13.38
CA TYR A 428 -24.50 -7.75 -11.99
C TYR A 428 -23.67 -6.80 -11.15
N VAL A 429 -24.32 -5.75 -10.65
CA VAL A 429 -23.65 -4.70 -9.87
C VAL A 429 -23.37 -5.18 -8.46
N SER A 430 -22.20 -4.81 -7.96
CA SER A 430 -21.85 -5.11 -6.58
C SER A 430 -22.44 -4.13 -5.58
N TRP A 431 -22.53 -4.56 -4.31
CA TRP A 431 -23.02 -3.73 -3.21
C TRP A 431 -22.34 -2.35 -3.19
N PHE A 432 -21.01 -2.33 -3.24
CA PHE A 432 -20.19 -1.11 -3.20
C PHE A 432 -20.02 -0.44 -4.56
N GLY A 433 -20.18 -1.20 -5.66
CA GLY A 433 -19.81 -0.76 -7.01
C GLY A 433 -18.30 -0.69 -7.28
N ALA A 434 -17.46 -0.95 -6.26
CA ALA A 434 -16.01 -0.83 -6.32
C ALA A 434 -15.35 -1.99 -7.09
N GLY A 435 -14.31 -1.68 -7.87
CA GLY A 435 -13.62 -2.60 -8.78
C GLY A 435 -13.12 -3.90 -8.12
N PHE A 436 -12.67 -3.85 -6.87
CA PHE A 436 -12.16 -5.04 -6.16
C PHE A 436 -13.19 -6.18 -6.06
N THR A 437 -14.47 -5.82 -5.95
CA THR A 437 -15.58 -6.78 -5.80
C THR A 437 -15.83 -7.65 -7.04
N TYR A 438 -15.11 -7.42 -8.15
CA TYR A 438 -15.23 -8.15 -9.41
C TYR A 438 -14.00 -9.01 -9.75
N ASN A 439 -13.07 -9.22 -8.80
CA ASN A 439 -11.98 -10.19 -8.98
C ASN A 439 -11.57 -10.93 -7.70
N TRP A 440 -12.10 -10.62 -6.51
CA TRP A 440 -11.56 -11.20 -5.27
C TRP A 440 -11.64 -12.73 -5.17
N MET A 441 -12.65 -13.39 -5.73
CA MET A 441 -12.70 -14.85 -5.81
C MET A 441 -11.81 -15.34 -6.97
N GLN A 442 -11.84 -14.64 -8.10
CA GLN A 442 -11.09 -15.01 -9.30
C GLN A 442 -9.57 -14.84 -9.15
N LEU A 443 -9.08 -14.00 -8.23
CA LEU A 443 -7.65 -13.95 -7.84
C LEU A 443 -7.13 -15.33 -7.44
N TRP A 444 -7.96 -16.12 -6.76
CA TRP A 444 -7.63 -17.46 -6.26
C TRP A 444 -8.03 -18.55 -7.25
N THR A 445 -9.20 -18.45 -7.88
CA THR A 445 -9.70 -19.49 -8.79
C THR A 445 -9.19 -19.35 -10.23
N GLY A 446 -8.55 -18.23 -10.56
CA GLY A 446 -8.37 -17.80 -11.95
C GLY A 446 -9.68 -17.34 -12.59
N PRO A 447 -9.65 -16.75 -13.80
CA PRO A 447 -10.87 -16.32 -14.47
C PRO A 447 -11.78 -17.51 -14.80
N VAL A 448 -13.03 -17.48 -14.33
CA VAL A 448 -13.97 -18.61 -14.46
C VAL A 448 -15.36 -18.13 -14.87
N GLU A 449 -15.98 -18.79 -15.84
CA GLU A 449 -17.36 -18.48 -16.23
C GLU A 449 -18.36 -18.99 -15.20
N PRO A 450 -19.49 -18.30 -14.98
CA PRO A 450 -19.94 -17.05 -15.65
C PRO A 450 -19.43 -15.74 -15.04
N TYR A 451 -18.62 -15.80 -13.97
CA TYR A 451 -18.09 -14.63 -13.27
C TYR A 451 -17.18 -13.78 -14.14
N LYS A 452 -16.30 -14.41 -14.92
CA LYS A 452 -15.41 -13.76 -15.88
C LYS A 452 -16.17 -12.83 -16.83
N THR A 453 -17.30 -13.27 -17.38
CA THR A 453 -18.16 -12.43 -18.24
C THR A 453 -18.65 -11.19 -17.48
N ASN A 454 -19.10 -11.36 -16.23
CA ASN A 454 -19.55 -10.25 -15.40
C ASN A 454 -18.44 -9.23 -15.10
N SER A 455 -17.26 -9.72 -14.70
CA SER A 455 -16.09 -8.89 -14.41
C SER A 455 -15.60 -8.14 -15.65
N THR A 456 -15.61 -8.79 -16.82
CA THR A 456 -15.26 -8.15 -18.10
C THR A 456 -16.17 -6.94 -18.37
N SER A 457 -17.48 -7.09 -18.16
CA SER A 457 -18.43 -6.00 -18.32
C SER A 457 -18.25 -4.91 -17.25
N ALA A 458 -18.05 -5.27 -15.98
CA ALA A 458 -17.85 -4.32 -14.89
C ALA A 458 -16.58 -3.46 -15.10
N PHE A 459 -15.44 -4.07 -15.44
CA PHE A 459 -14.20 -3.35 -15.71
C PHE A 459 -14.23 -2.54 -17.01
N THR A 460 -15.01 -2.97 -18.01
CA THR A 460 -15.27 -2.13 -19.19
C THR A 460 -15.99 -0.84 -18.80
N MET A 461 -16.98 -0.94 -17.90
CA MET A 461 -17.73 0.22 -17.40
C MET A 461 -16.89 1.12 -16.49
N ASP A 462 -15.99 0.56 -15.67
CA ASP A 462 -14.99 1.33 -14.92
C ASP A 462 -14.14 2.20 -15.87
N ALA A 463 -13.56 1.62 -16.91
CA ALA A 463 -12.78 2.38 -17.89
C ALA A 463 -13.57 3.54 -18.52
N THR A 464 -14.83 3.30 -18.89
CA THR A 464 -15.70 4.34 -19.44
C THR A 464 -16.01 5.44 -18.43
N ALA A 465 -16.28 5.07 -17.17
CA ALA A 465 -16.54 6.01 -16.09
C ALA A 465 -15.32 6.88 -15.79
N SER A 466 -14.17 6.25 -15.61
CA SER A 466 -12.90 6.91 -15.37
C SER A 466 -12.54 7.88 -16.50
N GLN A 467 -12.68 7.48 -17.77
CA GLN A 467 -12.45 8.37 -18.90
C GLN A 467 -13.38 9.59 -18.89
N SER A 468 -14.65 9.38 -18.56
CA SER A 468 -15.66 10.45 -18.50
C SER A 468 -15.42 11.41 -17.32
N ARG A 469 -14.96 10.88 -16.18
CA ARG A 469 -14.75 11.64 -14.95
C ARG A 469 -13.43 12.41 -14.91
N PHE A 470 -12.34 11.80 -15.37
CA PHE A 470 -10.99 12.36 -15.26
C PHE A 470 -10.45 12.90 -16.59
N GLY A 471 -11.14 12.64 -17.71
CA GLY A 471 -10.67 13.03 -19.05
C GLY A 471 -9.40 12.31 -19.48
N LYS A 472 -9.03 11.23 -18.80
CA LYS A 472 -7.80 10.43 -19.00
C LYS A 472 -8.19 8.94 -19.01
N PRO A 473 -7.46 8.08 -19.72
CA PRO A 473 -7.75 6.65 -19.78
C PRO A 473 -7.29 5.93 -18.50
N LEU A 474 -7.67 6.46 -17.34
CA LEU A 474 -7.46 5.82 -16.04
C LEU A 474 -8.50 4.71 -15.83
N MET A 475 -8.22 3.81 -14.90
CA MET A 475 -9.10 2.75 -14.42
C MET A 475 -8.82 2.50 -12.94
N GLY A 476 -9.62 1.65 -12.30
CA GLY A 476 -9.45 1.30 -10.90
C GLY A 476 -10.25 2.23 -10.01
N LEU A 477 -11.52 2.42 -10.35
CA LEU A 477 -12.50 2.94 -9.42
C LEU A 477 -12.76 1.83 -8.39
N THR A 478 -12.07 1.91 -7.25
CA THR A 478 -12.12 0.92 -6.19
C THR A 478 -11.87 1.57 -4.82
N ALA A 479 -12.03 0.79 -3.75
CA ALA A 479 -11.96 1.30 -2.39
C ALA A 479 -10.52 1.65 -1.97
N CYS A 480 -10.30 2.83 -1.41
CA CYS A 480 -8.96 3.24 -0.98
C CYS A 480 -9.03 4.32 0.10
N GLY A 481 -7.95 4.41 0.89
CA GLY A 481 -7.70 5.58 1.73
C GLY A 481 -7.40 6.79 0.85
N THR A 482 -7.89 7.97 1.19
CA THR A 482 -7.71 9.16 0.37
C THR A 482 -7.54 10.40 1.24
N LEU A 483 -7.18 11.49 0.57
CA LEU A 483 -7.03 12.79 1.16
C LEU A 483 -8.36 13.22 1.79
N SER A 484 -8.29 13.66 3.06
CA SER A 484 -9.42 14.25 3.77
C SER A 484 -9.39 15.79 3.69
N ASN A 485 -8.24 16.40 4.00
CA ASN A 485 -8.04 17.84 4.02
C ASN A 485 -6.55 18.22 3.89
N LEU A 486 -6.31 19.53 3.76
CA LEU A 486 -5.00 20.15 3.81
C LEU A 486 -4.87 20.94 5.12
N GLU A 487 -3.82 20.66 5.89
CA GLU A 487 -3.51 21.38 7.12
C GLU A 487 -3.02 22.82 6.82
N ASN A 488 -3.09 23.71 7.81
CA ASN A 488 -2.69 25.12 7.65
C ASN A 488 -1.20 25.32 7.28
N ASN A 489 -0.37 24.33 7.56
CA ASN A 489 1.06 24.27 7.24
C ASN A 489 1.33 23.48 5.95
N GLY A 490 0.30 23.19 5.14
CA GLY A 490 0.43 22.54 3.83
C GLY A 490 0.61 21.02 3.86
N PHE A 491 0.71 20.40 5.04
CA PHE A 491 0.69 18.93 5.12
C PHE A 491 -0.69 18.38 4.76
N VAL A 492 -0.70 17.18 4.19
CA VAL A 492 -1.90 16.48 3.75
C VAL A 492 -2.33 15.50 4.83
N ASN A 493 -3.61 15.53 5.18
CA ASN A 493 -4.24 14.52 6.03
C ASN A 493 -4.90 13.43 5.16
N TRP A 494 -4.54 12.18 5.40
CA TRP A 494 -4.96 10.99 4.64
C TRP A 494 -6.04 10.14 5.37
N ASP A 495 -6.79 10.74 6.29
CA ASP A 495 -7.73 10.05 7.20
C ASP A 495 -9.15 9.87 6.61
N ASN A 496 -9.29 9.86 5.28
CA ASN A 496 -10.56 9.55 4.63
C ASN A 496 -10.50 8.18 3.94
N TYR A 497 -11.64 7.51 3.80
CA TYR A 497 -11.75 6.25 3.09
C TYR A 497 -13.01 6.25 2.22
N ILE A 498 -12.85 5.94 0.93
CA ILE A 498 -13.97 5.88 -0.01
C ILE A 498 -14.19 4.43 -0.39
N SER A 499 -15.24 3.81 0.12
CA SER A 499 -15.59 2.41 -0.23
C SER A 499 -16.43 2.27 -1.50
N ASN A 500 -17.13 3.34 -1.91
CA ASN A 500 -18.12 3.34 -3.00
C ASN A 500 -17.62 4.07 -4.26
N GLN A 501 -16.32 3.98 -4.52
CA GLN A 501 -15.72 4.52 -5.73
C GLN A 501 -15.94 3.55 -6.89
N GLY A 502 -17.17 3.50 -7.42
CA GLY A 502 -17.55 2.62 -8.52
C GLY A 502 -17.80 3.35 -9.84
N SER A 503 -18.11 2.59 -10.89
CA SER A 503 -18.27 3.11 -12.26
C SER A 503 -19.46 4.06 -12.45
N PHE A 504 -20.70 3.65 -12.23
CA PHE A 504 -21.88 4.53 -12.36
C PHE A 504 -23.04 4.13 -11.45
N VAL A 505 -22.98 2.92 -10.91
CA VAL A 505 -24.11 2.25 -10.26
C VAL A 505 -23.59 1.42 -9.10
N SER A 506 -24.27 1.52 -7.95
CA SER A 506 -24.11 0.59 -6.83
C SER A 506 -25.32 -0.36 -6.76
N GLY A 507 -25.13 -1.53 -6.18
CA GLY A 507 -26.19 -2.49 -5.88
C GLY A 507 -26.98 -2.14 -4.60
N ALA A 508 -26.36 -1.38 -3.68
CA ALA A 508 -26.92 -1.15 -2.35
C ALA A 508 -27.85 0.07 -2.25
N ASN A 509 -27.46 1.21 -2.84
CA ASN A 509 -28.05 2.51 -2.51
C ASN A 509 -28.34 3.36 -3.76
N GLN A 510 -29.31 4.27 -3.65
CA GLN A 510 -29.53 5.38 -4.61
C GLN A 510 -28.47 6.49 -4.50
N SER A 511 -27.57 6.39 -3.51
CA SER A 511 -26.49 7.34 -3.24
C SER A 511 -25.40 7.29 -4.31
N GLU A 512 -24.79 8.45 -4.56
CA GLU A 512 -23.81 8.71 -5.60
C GLU A 512 -22.53 7.85 -5.47
N VAL A 513 -22.02 7.37 -6.60
CA VAL A 513 -20.65 6.80 -6.68
C VAL A 513 -19.64 7.94 -6.61
N ILE A 514 -18.60 7.80 -5.77
CA ILE A 514 -17.61 8.88 -5.57
C ILE A 514 -16.36 8.59 -6.38
N GLN A 515 -16.08 9.42 -7.39
CA GLN A 515 -14.98 9.18 -8.33
C GLN A 515 -13.96 10.31 -8.26
N GLU A 516 -13.00 10.14 -7.37
CA GLU A 516 -12.08 11.20 -6.96
C GLU A 516 -10.63 10.74 -6.87
N SER A 517 -10.40 9.46 -6.59
CA SER A 517 -9.10 8.89 -6.25
C SER A 517 -8.91 7.52 -6.89
N PRO A 518 -8.82 7.44 -8.23
CA PRO A 518 -8.66 6.15 -8.89
C PRO A 518 -7.33 5.50 -8.46
N ALA A 519 -7.33 4.19 -8.37
CA ALA A 519 -6.25 3.41 -7.76
C ALA A 519 -5.59 2.46 -8.79
N PRO A 520 -4.24 2.47 -8.93
CA PRO A 520 -3.52 1.57 -9.83
C PRO A 520 -3.82 0.09 -9.58
N TYR A 521 -3.97 -0.32 -8.32
CA TYR A 521 -4.27 -1.72 -7.99
C TYR A 521 -5.62 -2.16 -8.61
N GLY A 522 -6.62 -1.28 -8.66
CA GLY A 522 -7.90 -1.57 -9.31
C GLY A 522 -7.77 -1.74 -10.83
N ALA A 523 -6.87 -0.99 -11.49
CA ALA A 523 -6.55 -1.22 -12.89
C ALA A 523 -5.83 -2.56 -13.09
N THR A 524 -4.95 -2.95 -12.18
CA THR A 524 -4.28 -4.25 -12.21
C THR A 524 -5.27 -5.41 -12.05
N LEU A 525 -6.27 -5.28 -11.17
CA LEU A 525 -7.34 -6.29 -11.02
C LEU A 525 -8.13 -6.52 -12.31
N ALA A 526 -8.12 -5.58 -13.25
CA ALA A 526 -8.81 -5.68 -14.53
C ALA A 526 -8.01 -6.44 -15.61
N LEU A 527 -6.70 -6.69 -15.40
CA LEU A 527 -5.80 -7.32 -16.39
C LEU A 527 -6.34 -8.64 -16.97
N PRO A 528 -6.85 -9.60 -16.17
CA PRO A 528 -7.33 -10.88 -16.69
C PRO A 528 -8.59 -10.79 -17.56
N PHE A 529 -9.28 -9.64 -17.56
CA PHE A 529 -10.60 -9.47 -18.15
C PHE A 529 -10.59 -8.47 -19.32
N VAL A 530 -9.91 -7.33 -19.16
CA VAL A 530 -9.82 -6.26 -20.16
C VAL A 530 -8.37 -5.77 -20.32
N PRO A 531 -7.43 -6.66 -20.69
CA PRO A 531 -5.99 -6.41 -20.60
C PRO A 531 -5.53 -5.13 -21.31
N SER A 532 -6.02 -4.87 -22.52
CA SER A 532 -5.63 -3.67 -23.27
C SER A 532 -6.00 -2.37 -22.55
N LYS A 533 -7.18 -2.32 -21.91
CA LYS A 533 -7.64 -1.14 -21.16
C LYS A 533 -6.88 -1.01 -19.84
N ALA A 534 -6.64 -2.12 -19.16
CA ALA A 534 -5.86 -2.15 -17.93
C ALA A 534 -4.41 -1.66 -18.16
N LEU A 535 -3.75 -2.14 -19.22
CA LEU A 535 -2.39 -1.71 -19.59
C LEU A 535 -2.35 -0.23 -20.01
N GLU A 536 -3.35 0.24 -20.78
CA GLU A 536 -3.51 1.66 -21.10
C GLU A 536 -3.62 2.51 -19.82
N ALA A 537 -4.41 2.06 -18.84
CA ALA A 537 -4.57 2.74 -17.57
C ALA A 537 -3.29 2.74 -16.72
N LEU A 538 -2.58 1.62 -16.62
CA LEU A 538 -1.30 1.56 -15.89
C LEU A 538 -0.27 2.52 -16.51
N ARG A 539 -0.24 2.64 -17.85
CA ARG A 539 0.60 3.64 -18.54
C ARG A 539 0.12 5.06 -18.30
N ALA A 540 -1.19 5.29 -18.20
CA ALA A 540 -1.73 6.59 -17.85
C ALA A 540 -1.35 7.00 -16.42
N TYR A 541 -1.29 6.07 -15.47
CA TYR A 541 -0.74 6.31 -14.14
C TYR A 541 0.74 6.67 -14.17
N VAL A 542 1.56 5.94 -14.95
CA VAL A 542 2.97 6.29 -15.17
C VAL A 542 3.10 7.71 -15.75
N ALA A 543 2.24 8.08 -16.70
CA ALA A 543 2.23 9.41 -17.30
C ALA A 543 1.80 10.55 -16.36
N LEU A 544 1.23 10.24 -15.18
CA LEU A 544 1.01 11.24 -14.12
C LEU A 544 2.32 11.60 -13.40
N GLY A 545 3.39 10.81 -13.57
CA GLY A 545 4.72 11.08 -13.03
C GLY A 545 4.94 10.57 -11.60
N TYR A 546 3.94 9.98 -10.95
CA TYR A 546 4.10 9.41 -9.60
C TYR A 546 4.44 7.93 -9.68
N PHE A 547 5.74 7.61 -9.63
CA PHE A 547 6.25 6.24 -9.61
C PHE A 547 7.54 6.17 -8.78
N HIS A 548 7.86 4.99 -8.28
CA HIS A 548 9.07 4.75 -7.50
C HIS A 548 9.74 3.44 -7.96
N PRO A 549 11.07 3.42 -8.21
CA PRO A 549 11.76 2.25 -8.77
C PRO A 549 11.54 0.96 -7.97
N LEU A 550 11.36 1.06 -6.66
CA LEU A 550 11.15 -0.09 -5.79
C LEU A 550 9.71 -0.32 -5.33
N LEU A 551 8.87 0.73 -5.30
CA LEU A 551 7.50 0.67 -4.77
C LEU A 551 6.43 0.60 -5.86
N GLY A 552 6.80 0.83 -7.12
CA GLY A 552 5.85 0.77 -8.22
C GLY A 552 5.08 2.07 -8.36
N LEU A 553 3.76 1.95 -8.35
CA LEU A 553 2.82 3.07 -8.40
C LEU A 553 2.23 3.31 -6.99
N PRO A 554 1.76 4.53 -6.68
CA PRO A 554 1.11 4.82 -5.41
C PRO A 554 -0.18 3.99 -5.22
N ASP A 555 -0.64 3.85 -3.99
CA ASP A 555 -1.88 3.13 -3.66
C ASP A 555 -3.08 3.71 -4.42
N ASN A 556 -3.15 5.04 -4.49
CA ASN A 556 -4.07 5.80 -5.31
C ASN A 556 -3.57 7.24 -5.52
N ILE A 557 -4.25 7.98 -6.39
CA ILE A 557 -3.94 9.40 -6.63
C ILE A 557 -5.22 10.20 -6.52
N ARG A 558 -5.26 11.19 -5.62
CA ARG A 558 -6.37 12.14 -5.54
C ARG A 558 -6.30 13.10 -6.73
N ILE A 559 -7.29 13.07 -7.62
CA ILE A 559 -7.32 13.89 -8.85
C ILE A 559 -8.43 14.96 -8.79
N ASN A 560 -9.63 14.56 -8.40
CA ASN A 560 -10.79 15.45 -8.38
C ASN A 560 -11.17 15.84 -6.95
N ASN A 561 -11.97 16.90 -6.82
CA ASN A 561 -12.47 17.41 -5.54
C ASN A 561 -11.33 17.61 -4.52
N LEU A 562 -10.26 18.27 -4.99
CA LEU A 562 -9.10 18.66 -4.18
C LEU A 562 -9.52 19.77 -3.20
N PRO A 563 -8.96 19.80 -1.98
CA PRO A 563 -9.16 20.91 -1.05
C PRO A 563 -8.72 22.25 -1.64
N GLN A 564 -9.23 23.33 -1.05
CA GLN A 564 -8.81 24.68 -1.40
C GLN A 564 -7.28 24.82 -1.27
N ASN A 565 -6.64 25.46 -2.25
CA ASN A 565 -5.19 25.64 -2.39
C ASN A 565 -4.39 24.41 -2.84
N LEU A 566 -5.07 23.31 -3.21
CA LEU A 566 -4.46 22.18 -3.90
C LEU A 566 -5.05 22.09 -5.32
N ASN A 567 -4.22 22.32 -6.34
CA ASN A 567 -4.64 22.42 -7.74
C ASN A 567 -4.01 21.35 -8.64
N THR A 568 -3.20 20.45 -8.07
CA THR A 568 -2.57 19.33 -8.75
C THR A 568 -2.91 18.01 -8.07
N PRO A 569 -2.91 16.88 -8.80
CA PRO A 569 -3.13 15.57 -8.21
C PRO A 569 -2.08 15.24 -7.16
N VAL A 570 -2.46 14.49 -6.11
CA VAL A 570 -1.54 14.10 -5.02
C VAL A 570 -1.52 12.57 -4.85
N PRO A 571 -0.33 11.94 -4.80
CA PRO A 571 -0.21 10.51 -4.63
C PRO A 571 -0.35 10.09 -3.15
N ASN A 572 -1.03 8.97 -2.90
CA ASN A 572 -1.00 8.30 -1.61
C ASN A 572 -0.01 7.14 -1.65
N TRP A 573 1.07 7.24 -0.89
CA TRP A 573 2.05 6.15 -0.73
C TRP A 573 1.83 5.30 0.52
N ASN A 574 0.64 5.32 1.14
CA ASN A 574 0.27 4.40 2.23
C ASN A 574 -0.55 3.22 1.68
N PRO A 575 0.10 2.19 1.09
CA PRO A 575 -0.62 1.00 0.69
C PRO A 575 -0.99 0.13 1.88
N TYR A 576 -2.09 -0.60 1.71
CA TYR A 576 -2.49 -1.71 2.57
C TYR A 576 -2.14 -3.05 1.92
N ASP A 577 -1.87 -4.06 2.73
CA ASP A 577 -1.59 -5.43 2.31
C ASP A 577 -2.64 -6.00 1.35
N ILE A 578 -3.93 -5.77 1.57
CA ILE A 578 -5.03 -6.24 0.71
C ILE A 578 -5.01 -5.60 -0.68
N ASN A 579 -4.55 -4.34 -0.79
CA ASN A 579 -4.45 -3.63 -2.07
C ASN A 579 -3.26 -4.17 -2.87
N ILE A 580 -2.10 -4.31 -2.21
CA ILE A 580 -0.85 -4.72 -2.88
C ILE A 580 -0.78 -6.23 -3.13
N GLY A 581 -1.30 -7.04 -2.21
CA GLY A 581 -1.39 -8.50 -2.38
C GLY A 581 -2.25 -8.86 -3.58
N SER A 582 -3.42 -8.23 -3.68
CA SER A 582 -4.33 -8.45 -4.81
C SER A 582 -3.74 -7.96 -6.15
N MET A 583 -2.93 -6.91 -6.15
CA MET A 583 -2.19 -6.44 -7.32
C MET A 583 -1.22 -7.51 -7.85
N ALA A 584 -0.37 -8.07 -7.00
CA ALA A 584 0.56 -9.13 -7.39
C ALA A 584 -0.15 -10.40 -7.88
N LEU A 585 -1.23 -10.81 -7.19
CA LEU A 585 -2.01 -11.98 -7.60
C LEU A 585 -2.72 -11.74 -8.95
N ALA A 586 -3.23 -10.54 -9.24
CA ALA A 586 -3.85 -10.25 -10.54
C ALA A 586 -2.84 -10.25 -11.70
N ILE A 587 -1.61 -9.79 -11.45
CA ILE A 587 -0.52 -9.90 -12.45
C ILE A 587 -0.17 -11.37 -12.66
N ASP A 588 -0.02 -12.15 -11.59
CA ASP A 588 0.20 -13.60 -11.68
C ASP A 588 -0.93 -14.30 -12.46
N GLN A 589 -2.18 -13.99 -12.12
CA GLN A 589 -3.38 -14.47 -12.77
C GLN A 589 -3.45 -14.08 -14.26
N TYR A 590 -2.79 -13.01 -14.70
CA TYR A 590 -2.71 -12.67 -16.12
C TYR A 590 -1.56 -13.39 -16.84
N GLN A 591 -0.43 -13.63 -16.15
CA GLN A 591 0.80 -14.12 -16.76
C GLN A 591 0.98 -15.64 -16.65
N GLN A 592 0.97 -16.18 -15.43
CA GLN A 592 1.45 -17.54 -15.13
C GLN A 592 0.42 -18.42 -14.39
N HIS A 593 -0.55 -17.81 -13.71
CA HIS A 593 -1.62 -18.49 -12.97
C HIS A 593 -1.14 -19.39 -11.82
N ILE A 594 0.04 -19.16 -11.25
CA ILE A 594 0.69 -20.05 -10.27
C ILE A 594 -0.21 -20.29 -9.06
N ILE A 595 -0.69 -19.22 -8.43
CA ILE A 595 -1.51 -19.35 -7.21
C ILE A 595 -2.82 -20.05 -7.51
N SER A 596 -3.44 -19.74 -8.65
CA SER A 596 -4.70 -20.37 -9.03
C SER A 596 -4.58 -21.85 -9.35
N GLN A 597 -3.43 -22.30 -9.86
CA GLN A 597 -3.16 -23.72 -10.08
C GLN A 597 -3.10 -24.48 -8.75
N PHE A 598 -2.41 -23.93 -7.75
CA PHE A 598 -2.37 -24.54 -6.42
C PHE A 598 -3.74 -24.50 -5.74
N TYR A 599 -4.43 -23.36 -5.73
CA TYR A 599 -5.73 -23.26 -5.07
C TYR A 599 -6.78 -24.20 -5.68
N ARG A 600 -6.80 -24.34 -7.01
CA ARG A 600 -7.74 -25.24 -7.71
C ARG A 600 -7.32 -26.70 -7.74
N SER A 601 -6.11 -27.07 -7.36
CA SER A 601 -5.74 -28.48 -7.21
C SER A 601 -6.37 -29.11 -5.98
N ASP A 602 -6.89 -28.29 -5.07
CA ASP A 602 -7.71 -28.71 -3.94
C ASP A 602 -9.09 -29.25 -4.42
N PRO A 603 -9.39 -30.55 -4.20
CA PRO A 603 -10.64 -31.15 -4.67
C PRO A 603 -11.89 -30.50 -4.08
N ASP A 604 -11.83 -30.05 -2.82
CA ASP A 604 -12.99 -29.47 -2.14
C ASP A 604 -13.36 -28.11 -2.73
N ILE A 605 -12.34 -27.32 -3.08
CA ILE A 605 -12.51 -26.06 -3.82
C ILE A 605 -13.10 -26.33 -5.19
N ASN A 606 -12.52 -27.27 -5.95
CA ASN A 606 -12.96 -27.52 -7.31
C ASN A 606 -14.42 -27.99 -7.35
N ASN A 607 -14.84 -28.86 -6.43
CA ASN A 607 -16.22 -29.31 -6.30
C ASN A 607 -17.17 -28.16 -5.90
N SER A 608 -16.79 -27.38 -4.89
CA SER A 608 -17.60 -26.28 -4.36
C SER A 608 -17.78 -25.14 -5.37
N LEU A 609 -16.74 -24.85 -6.16
CA LEU A 609 -16.78 -23.87 -7.23
C LEU A 609 -17.81 -24.26 -8.32
N GLN A 610 -17.95 -25.56 -8.64
CA GLN A 610 -18.98 -26.00 -9.59
C GLN A 610 -20.39 -25.72 -9.06
N SER A 611 -20.64 -25.86 -7.76
CA SER A 611 -21.93 -25.51 -7.16
C SER A 611 -22.24 -24.02 -7.26
N LEU A 612 -21.24 -23.16 -7.05
CA LEU A 612 -21.38 -21.72 -7.23
C LEU A 612 -21.68 -21.35 -8.69
N ILE A 613 -20.93 -21.92 -9.64
CA ILE A 613 -21.13 -21.73 -11.08
C ILE A 613 -22.55 -22.12 -11.50
N GLN A 614 -23.06 -23.25 -10.99
CA GLN A 614 -24.43 -23.71 -11.30
C GLN A 614 -25.51 -22.81 -10.70
N SER A 615 -25.21 -22.10 -9.61
CA SER A 615 -26.14 -21.21 -8.91
C SER A 615 -26.19 -19.77 -9.45
N PHE A 616 -25.31 -19.43 -10.40
CA PHE A 616 -25.19 -18.10 -10.97
C PHE A 616 -26.12 -17.88 -12.16
#